data_AF-A0A7J9XYE9-F1
#
_entry.id   AF-A0A7J9XYE9-F1
#
_cell.length_a   1.000
_cell.length_b   1.000
_cell.length_c   1.000
_cell.angle_alpha   90.00
_cell.angle_beta   90.00
_cell.angle_gamma   90.00
#
_symmetry.space_group_name_H-M   'P 1'
#
loop_
_entity.id
_entity.type
_entity.pdbx_description
1 polymer ?
#
loop_
_entity_poly.entity_id
_entity_poly.type
_entity_poly.pdbx_seq_one_letter_code
_entity_poly.pdbx_strand_id
1 'polypeptide(L)'
;MHASMAIYNAYCDRVPMLILGATGPLDAVARRPWIDWIHTAADQAALVRPFLKWDDQPGSVPAAVESLNRAWHITMTPPCAPVYVCLDAELQERELAEGAVTGELIARPAGASRASAESARRAANALRSARRPVLLAGRVSRDPAEWKRRVELAELLGAHVITDLKAGAAFPTDHPLSVPGPGYFLSQAAADVLARADCVLSLDWIDLAGTIRTAAKIGPLPEVISVSLDA
;
A
#
# COMPACT_ATOMS: atom_id res chain seq x y z
N MET A 1 -6.84 12.37 16.83
CA MET A 1 -6.34 13.54 16.08
C MET A 1 -4.81 13.56 15.91
N HIS A 2 -4.00 13.31 16.94
CA HIS A 2 -2.53 13.42 16.83
C HIS A 2 -1.87 12.53 15.77
N ALA A 3 -2.49 11.40 15.40
CA ALA A 3 -1.91 10.43 14.48
C ALA A 3 -2.18 10.71 12.98
N SER A 4 -2.96 11.74 12.61
CA SER A 4 -3.40 11.93 11.21
C SER A 4 -2.25 11.92 10.19
N MET A 5 -1.13 12.56 10.50
CA MET A 5 0.05 12.56 9.61
C MET A 5 0.69 11.17 9.48
N ALA A 6 0.79 10.42 10.57
CA ALA A 6 1.32 9.06 10.54
C ALA A 6 0.42 8.11 9.75
N ILE A 7 -0.91 8.28 9.86
CA ILE A 7 -1.89 7.52 9.10
C ILE A 7 -1.77 7.86 7.61
N TYR A 8 -1.61 9.13 7.26
CA TYR A 8 -1.39 9.55 5.87
C TYR A 8 -0.12 8.92 5.27
N ASN A 9 0.99 8.92 6.01
CA ASN A 9 2.22 8.26 5.56
C ASN A 9 2.01 6.76 5.35
N ALA A 10 1.35 6.09 6.30
CA ALA A 10 1.01 4.68 6.18
C ALA A 10 0.11 4.39 4.96
N TYR A 11 -0.81 5.30 4.62
CA TYR A 11 -1.61 5.20 3.41
C TYR A 11 -0.75 5.30 2.14
N CYS A 12 0.12 6.31 2.05
CA CYS A 12 1.03 6.49 0.91
C CYS A 12 1.94 5.27 0.69
N ASP A 13 2.48 4.73 1.78
CA ASP A 13 3.42 3.60 1.78
C ASP A 13 2.72 2.23 1.68
N ARG A 14 1.38 2.22 1.63
CA ARG A 14 0.56 1.01 1.62
C ARG A 14 0.87 0.09 2.80
N VAL A 15 1.02 0.67 3.98
CA VAL A 15 1.27 -0.06 5.23
C VAL A 15 -0.07 -0.61 5.76
N PRO A 16 -0.19 -1.93 5.99
CA PRO A 16 -1.34 -2.49 6.70
C PRO A 16 -1.33 -2.02 8.15
N MET A 17 -2.39 -1.36 8.60
CA MET A 17 -2.51 -0.79 9.94
C MET A 17 -3.97 -0.83 10.42
N LEU A 18 -4.23 -1.56 11.50
CA LEU A 18 -5.51 -1.53 12.21
C LEU A 18 -5.45 -0.45 13.29
N ILE A 19 -6.26 0.60 13.14
CA ILE A 19 -6.30 1.74 14.08
C ILE A 19 -7.56 1.64 14.92
N LEU A 20 -7.41 1.73 16.24
CA LEU A 20 -8.52 1.78 17.17
C LEU A 20 -8.76 3.22 17.62
N GLY A 21 -9.96 3.71 17.37
CA GLY A 21 -10.50 4.95 17.91
C GLY A 21 -11.25 4.70 19.20
N ALA A 22 -11.48 5.78 19.95
CA ALA A 22 -12.34 5.76 21.12
C ALA A 22 -13.23 7.00 21.09
N THR A 23 -14.51 6.80 21.39
CA THR A 23 -15.49 7.86 21.57
C THR A 23 -16.34 7.60 22.82
N GLY A 24 -16.96 8.63 23.39
CA GLY A 24 -17.89 8.42 24.50
C GLY A 24 -19.20 7.77 24.05
N PRO A 25 -20.12 7.46 24.98
CA PRO A 25 -21.38 6.78 24.71
C PRO A 25 -22.17 7.43 23.55
N LEU A 26 -22.43 6.65 22.49
CA LEU A 26 -23.20 7.09 21.33
C LEU A 26 -24.65 7.37 21.73
N ASP A 27 -25.24 6.48 22.54
CA ASP A 27 -26.52 6.75 23.17
C ASP A 27 -26.33 7.82 24.24
N ALA A 28 -26.99 8.96 24.04
CA ALA A 28 -26.91 10.09 24.96
C ALA A 28 -27.43 9.75 26.37
N VAL A 29 -28.28 8.74 26.52
CA VAL A 29 -28.79 8.26 27.82
C VAL A 29 -27.65 7.69 28.67
N ALA A 30 -26.65 7.07 28.06
CA ALA A 30 -25.51 6.47 28.75
C ALA A 30 -24.39 7.49 29.08
N ARG A 31 -24.51 8.75 28.66
CA ARG A 31 -23.46 9.76 28.85
C ARG A 31 -23.41 10.28 30.28
N ARG A 32 -22.26 10.12 30.93
CA ARG A 32 -21.94 10.73 32.22
C ARG A 32 -21.74 12.25 32.07
N PRO A 33 -22.00 13.05 33.11
CA PRO A 33 -21.74 14.49 33.07
C PRO A 33 -20.30 14.82 32.67
N TRP A 34 -20.13 15.93 31.95
CA TRP A 34 -18.85 16.49 31.51
C TRP A 34 -18.12 15.68 30.43
N ILE A 35 -17.40 14.60 30.79
CA ILE A 35 -16.40 13.99 29.90
C ILE A 35 -17.04 13.38 28.63
N ASP A 36 -18.13 12.62 28.79
CA ASP A 36 -18.79 11.94 27.67
C ASP A 36 -19.50 12.95 26.74
N TRP A 37 -19.81 14.15 27.22
CA TRP A 37 -20.41 15.21 26.40
C TRP A 37 -19.39 15.97 25.56
N ILE A 38 -18.13 16.05 26.00
CA ILE A 38 -17.08 16.80 25.29
C ILE A 38 -16.08 15.90 24.53
N HIS A 39 -16.05 14.60 24.82
CA HIS A 39 -15.20 13.60 24.13
C HIS A 39 -15.98 12.64 23.22
N THR A 40 -17.26 12.92 22.94
CA THR A 40 -18.04 12.18 21.93
C THR A 40 -18.13 12.98 20.64
N ALA A 41 -17.69 12.39 19.53
CA ALA A 41 -17.78 12.98 18.21
C ALA A 41 -18.85 12.23 17.41
N ALA A 42 -19.67 12.95 16.62
CA ALA A 42 -20.67 12.32 15.76
C ALA A 42 -20.02 11.39 14.71
N ASP A 43 -18.85 11.79 14.21
CA ASP A 43 -18.06 11.02 13.26
C ASP A 43 -16.57 11.32 13.49
N GLN A 44 -15.89 10.45 14.22
CA GLN A 44 -14.45 10.60 14.52
C GLN A 44 -13.58 10.25 13.30
N ALA A 45 -14.02 9.28 12.50
CA ALA A 45 -13.25 8.78 11.36
C ALA A 45 -13.20 9.79 10.19
N ALA A 46 -14.16 10.71 10.08
CA ALA A 46 -14.16 11.79 9.07
C ALA A 46 -12.83 12.56 8.98
N LEU A 47 -12.11 12.68 10.10
CA LEU A 47 -10.82 13.37 10.17
C LEU A 47 -9.70 12.69 9.38
N VAL A 48 -9.85 11.39 9.10
CA VAL A 48 -8.81 10.55 8.49
C VAL A 48 -9.32 9.70 7.32
N ARG A 49 -10.65 9.59 7.16
CA ARG A 49 -11.33 8.77 6.15
C ARG A 49 -10.78 8.90 4.72
N PRO A 50 -10.40 10.09 4.21
CA PRO A 50 -9.83 10.21 2.86
C PRO A 50 -8.54 9.41 2.60
N PHE A 51 -7.85 8.98 3.67
CA PHE A 51 -6.63 8.18 3.60
C PHE A 51 -6.74 6.90 4.45
N LEU A 52 -7.96 6.38 4.59
CA LEU A 52 -8.23 5.03 5.06
C LEU A 52 -8.71 4.16 3.90
N LYS A 53 -8.47 2.85 4.02
CA LYS A 53 -9.08 1.84 3.13
C LYS A 53 -10.51 1.52 3.55
N TRP A 54 -10.78 1.57 4.85
CA TRP A 54 -12.08 1.26 5.45
C TRP A 54 -12.16 1.80 6.88
N ASP A 55 -13.34 2.27 7.27
CA ASP A 55 -13.66 2.64 8.65
C ASP A 55 -15.02 2.09 9.08
N ASP A 56 -15.18 1.87 10.39
CA ASP A 56 -16.43 1.44 11.01
C ASP A 56 -16.54 1.85 12.48
N GLN A 57 -17.76 1.85 13.00
CA GLN A 57 -18.11 2.20 14.37
C GLN A 57 -19.18 1.22 14.90
N PRO A 58 -18.77 0.07 15.45
CA PRO A 58 -19.69 -0.98 15.89
C PRO A 58 -20.55 -0.54 17.07
N GLY A 59 -21.85 -0.88 17.03
CA GLY A 59 -22.82 -0.56 18.09
C GLY A 59 -23.04 -1.66 19.13
N SER A 60 -22.30 -2.78 19.08
CA SER A 60 -22.42 -3.89 20.04
C SER A 60 -21.15 -4.73 20.10
N VAL A 61 -20.99 -5.55 21.14
CA VAL A 61 -19.78 -6.37 21.33
C VAL A 61 -19.60 -7.40 20.20
N PRO A 62 -20.64 -8.16 19.79
CA PRO A 62 -20.51 -9.05 18.64
C PRO A 62 -20.15 -8.29 17.35
N ALA A 63 -20.72 -7.09 17.14
CA ALA A 63 -20.39 -6.26 16.00
C ALA A 63 -18.92 -5.81 16.05
N ALA A 64 -18.38 -5.46 17.22
CA ALA A 64 -16.99 -5.06 17.35
C ALA A 64 -16.02 -6.19 16.98
N VAL A 65 -16.30 -7.43 17.40
CA VAL A 65 -15.50 -8.60 17.01
C VAL A 65 -15.51 -8.78 15.50
N GLU A 66 -16.68 -8.67 14.86
CA GLU A 66 -16.80 -8.76 13.40
C GLU A 66 -16.06 -7.60 12.70
N SER A 67 -16.23 -6.36 13.16
CA SER A 67 -15.55 -5.18 12.61
C SER A 67 -14.03 -5.33 12.70
N LEU A 68 -13.49 -5.84 13.81
CA LEU A 68 -12.05 -6.08 13.97
C LEU A 68 -11.54 -7.16 13.01
N ASN A 69 -12.27 -8.27 12.87
CA ASN A 69 -11.93 -9.33 11.91
C ASN A 69 -11.93 -8.82 10.47
N ARG A 70 -12.97 -8.06 10.10
CA ARG A 70 -13.10 -7.45 8.79
C ARG A 70 -12.00 -6.42 8.53
N ALA A 71 -11.72 -5.56 9.50
CA ALA A 71 -10.67 -4.55 9.42
C ALA A 71 -9.30 -5.20 9.19
N TRP A 72 -8.99 -6.27 9.95
CA TRP A 72 -7.77 -7.05 9.78
C TRP A 72 -7.65 -7.66 8.38
N HIS A 73 -8.73 -8.26 7.88
CA HIS A 73 -8.76 -8.82 6.53
C HIS A 73 -8.54 -7.74 5.45
N ILE A 74 -9.24 -6.61 5.56
CA ILE A 74 -9.17 -5.52 4.59
C ILE A 74 -7.78 -4.88 4.56
N THR A 75 -7.22 -4.58 5.73
CA THR A 75 -5.94 -3.87 5.83
C THR A 75 -4.78 -4.71 5.30
N MET A 76 -4.82 -6.03 5.52
CA MET A 76 -3.80 -6.98 5.08
C MET A 76 -3.94 -7.41 3.61
N THR A 77 -5.08 -7.14 2.97
CA THR A 77 -5.29 -7.46 1.55
C THR A 77 -4.64 -6.38 0.67
N PRO A 78 -3.80 -6.72 -0.32
CA PRO A 78 -3.26 -5.73 -1.24
C PRO A 78 -4.34 -5.05 -2.12
N PRO A 79 -4.23 -3.75 -2.43
CA PRO A 79 -3.24 -2.84 -1.87
C PRO A 79 -3.53 -2.56 -0.39
N CYS A 80 -2.50 -2.75 0.45
CA CYS A 80 -2.63 -2.61 1.89
C CYS A 80 -2.77 -1.12 2.23
N ALA A 81 -3.55 -0.80 3.26
CA ALA A 81 -3.68 0.57 3.73
C ALA A 81 -4.33 0.60 5.12
N PRO A 82 -4.23 1.72 5.85
CA PRO A 82 -4.80 1.85 7.18
C PRO A 82 -6.32 1.66 7.18
N VAL A 83 -6.84 1.06 8.25
CA VAL A 83 -8.27 0.94 8.56
C VAL A 83 -8.54 1.45 9.96
N TYR A 84 -9.78 1.85 10.25
CA TYR A 84 -10.14 2.48 11.51
C TYR A 84 -11.40 1.87 12.12
N VAL A 85 -11.36 1.49 13.39
CA VAL A 85 -12.52 1.03 14.14
C VAL A 85 -12.70 1.94 15.35
N CYS A 86 -13.78 2.73 15.38
CA CYS A 86 -14.09 3.59 16.51
C CYS A 86 -14.90 2.81 17.55
N LEU A 87 -14.35 2.63 18.75
CA LEU A 87 -15.03 1.92 19.83
C LEU A 87 -15.68 2.91 20.79
N ASP A 88 -16.96 2.68 21.04
CA ASP A 88 -17.75 3.40 22.02
C ASP A 88 -17.32 3.06 23.47
N ALA A 89 -17.39 4.01 24.40
CA ALA A 89 -16.98 3.80 25.78
C ALA A 89 -17.94 2.90 26.58
N GLU A 90 -19.27 3.03 26.38
CA GLU A 90 -20.25 2.14 27.02
C GLU A 90 -20.02 0.70 26.57
N LEU A 91 -19.75 0.51 25.28
CA LEU A 91 -19.39 -0.78 24.71
C LEU A 91 -18.13 -1.39 25.36
N GLN A 92 -17.11 -0.57 25.60
CA GLN A 92 -15.84 -1.01 26.22
C GLN A 92 -15.98 -1.31 27.71
N GLU A 93 -16.81 -0.54 28.42
CA GLU A 93 -17.02 -0.66 29.87
C GLU A 93 -18.06 -1.74 30.24
N ARG A 94 -18.87 -2.20 29.27
CA ARG A 94 -19.93 -3.19 29.50
C ARG A 94 -19.36 -4.50 30.06
N GLU A 95 -19.89 -4.91 31.21
CA GLU A 95 -19.60 -6.22 31.78
C GLU A 95 -20.10 -7.33 30.85
N LEU A 96 -19.25 -8.33 30.63
CA LEU A 96 -19.55 -9.46 29.76
C LEU A 96 -19.62 -10.73 30.60
N ALA A 97 -20.62 -11.55 30.32
CA ALA A 97 -20.66 -12.90 30.85
C ALA A 97 -19.43 -13.68 30.38
N GLU A 98 -18.98 -14.62 31.20
CA GLU A 98 -17.88 -15.51 30.84
C GLU A 98 -18.21 -16.25 29.52
N GLY A 99 -17.28 -16.21 28.56
CA GLY A 99 -17.48 -16.80 27.24
C GLY A 99 -18.37 -16.01 26.27
N ALA A 100 -18.82 -14.79 26.61
CA ALA A 100 -19.66 -13.98 25.73
C ALA A 100 -18.95 -13.50 24.44
N VAL A 101 -17.62 -13.49 24.42
CA VAL A 101 -16.83 -13.23 23.22
C VAL A 101 -16.33 -14.55 22.67
N THR A 102 -16.98 -15.02 21.61
CA THR A 102 -16.55 -16.16 20.82
C THR A 102 -16.12 -15.67 19.46
N GLY A 103 -14.87 -15.88 19.08
CA GLY A 103 -14.38 -15.51 17.75
C GLY A 103 -12.91 -15.84 17.61
N GLU A 104 -12.57 -16.52 16.53
CA GLU A 104 -11.17 -16.66 16.10
C GLU A 104 -10.83 -15.48 15.19
N LEU A 105 -9.61 -14.95 15.33
CA LEU A 105 -9.08 -14.02 14.34
C LEU A 105 -9.00 -14.77 13.01
N ILE A 106 -9.74 -14.30 12.01
CA ILE A 106 -9.78 -14.97 10.70
C ILE A 106 -8.37 -15.02 10.11
N ALA A 107 -8.02 -16.17 9.53
CA ALA A 107 -6.73 -16.44 8.88
C ALA A 107 -6.32 -15.34 7.88
N ARG A 108 -5.01 -15.23 7.64
CA ARG A 108 -4.41 -14.26 6.72
C ARG A 108 -5.20 -14.19 5.39
N PRO A 109 -5.51 -12.98 4.88
CA PRO A 109 -6.22 -12.83 3.62
C PRO A 109 -5.50 -13.53 2.46
N ALA A 110 -6.27 -13.87 1.43
CA ALA A 110 -5.75 -14.43 0.19
C ALA A 110 -4.67 -13.53 -0.40
N GLY A 111 -3.68 -14.15 -1.05
CA GLY A 111 -2.60 -13.41 -1.71
C GLY A 111 -3.12 -12.46 -2.80
N ALA A 112 -2.26 -11.53 -3.23
CA ALA A 112 -2.59 -10.58 -4.27
C ALA A 112 -3.13 -11.24 -5.56
N SER A 113 -4.04 -10.53 -6.23
CA SER A 113 -4.50 -10.93 -7.57
C SER A 113 -3.31 -11.05 -8.53
N ARG A 114 -3.39 -12.03 -9.43
CA ARG A 114 -2.34 -12.30 -10.41
C ARG A 114 -2.77 -11.80 -11.78
N ALA A 115 -1.81 -11.30 -12.56
CA ALA A 115 -2.04 -10.98 -13.97
C ALA A 115 -2.50 -12.24 -14.73
N SER A 116 -3.37 -12.06 -15.72
CA SER A 116 -3.78 -13.15 -16.60
C SER A 116 -2.58 -13.71 -17.37
N ALA A 117 -2.61 -15.00 -17.68
CA ALA A 117 -1.55 -15.65 -18.47
C ALA A 117 -1.33 -14.96 -19.83
N GLU A 118 -2.39 -14.41 -20.43
CA GLU A 118 -2.29 -13.63 -21.66
C GLU A 118 -1.52 -12.32 -21.45
N SER A 119 -1.87 -11.53 -20.42
CA SER A 119 -1.17 -10.27 -20.13
C SER A 119 0.30 -10.51 -19.80
N ALA A 120 0.59 -11.55 -19.01
CA ALA A 120 1.95 -11.96 -18.70
C ALA A 120 2.74 -12.37 -19.96
N ARG A 121 2.12 -13.12 -20.89
CA ARG A 121 2.74 -13.48 -22.17
C ARG A 121 3.02 -12.27 -23.07
N ARG A 122 2.08 -11.32 -23.15
CA ARG A 122 2.28 -10.08 -23.93
C ARG A 122 3.45 -9.28 -23.37
N ALA A 123 3.49 -9.07 -22.05
CA ALA A 123 4.59 -8.38 -21.37
C ALA A 123 5.93 -9.07 -21.62
N ALA A 124 5.99 -10.41 -21.47
CA ALA A 124 7.20 -11.17 -21.70
C ALA A 124 7.70 -11.08 -23.16
N ASN A 125 6.79 -11.10 -24.14
CA ASN A 125 7.16 -10.95 -25.55
C ASN A 125 7.73 -9.56 -25.85
N ALA A 126 7.09 -8.50 -25.35
CA ALA A 126 7.57 -7.13 -25.53
C ALA A 126 8.96 -6.93 -24.87
N LEU A 127 9.13 -7.42 -23.64
CA LEU A 127 10.41 -7.34 -22.93
C LEU A 127 11.54 -8.12 -23.61
N ARG A 128 11.24 -9.32 -24.14
CA ARG A 128 12.23 -10.13 -24.86
C ARG A 128 12.69 -9.48 -26.17
N SER A 129 11.82 -8.71 -26.81
CA SER A 129 12.12 -8.02 -28.07
C SER A 129 12.79 -6.65 -27.88
N ALA A 130 12.80 -6.13 -26.64
CA ALA A 130 13.43 -4.87 -26.29
C ALA A 130 14.96 -4.96 -26.39
N ARG A 131 15.60 -3.91 -26.92
CA ARG A 131 17.06 -3.80 -26.99
C ARG A 131 17.63 -3.03 -25.80
N ARG A 132 16.84 -2.15 -25.20
CA ARG A 132 17.22 -1.31 -24.05
C ARG A 132 16.10 -1.32 -23.00
N PRO A 133 15.79 -2.49 -22.41
CA PRO A 133 14.76 -2.58 -21.39
C PRO A 133 15.19 -1.86 -20.10
N VAL A 134 14.23 -1.22 -19.44
CA VAL A 134 14.41 -0.58 -18.13
C VAL A 134 13.36 -1.11 -17.16
N LEU A 135 13.80 -1.45 -15.94
CA LEU A 135 12.95 -1.82 -14.82
C LEU A 135 12.81 -0.64 -13.86
N LEU A 136 11.58 -0.17 -13.63
CA LEU A 136 11.27 0.76 -12.55
C LEU A 136 10.77 -0.05 -11.35
N ALA A 137 11.61 -0.20 -10.32
CA ALA A 137 11.29 -0.99 -9.14
C ALA A 137 10.77 -0.08 -8.01
N GLY A 138 9.44 0.00 -7.88
CA GLY A 138 8.72 0.79 -6.89
C GLY A 138 8.36 -0.01 -5.63
N ARG A 139 7.07 -0.03 -5.26
CA ARG A 139 6.57 -0.71 -4.05
C ARG A 139 6.47 -2.22 -4.25
N VAL A 140 7.62 -2.88 -4.26
CA VAL A 140 7.73 -4.34 -4.46
C VAL A 140 7.87 -5.11 -3.14
N SER A 141 7.61 -6.42 -3.20
CA SER A 141 7.83 -7.30 -2.06
C SER A 141 9.30 -7.34 -1.63
N ARG A 142 9.51 -7.31 -0.31
CA ARG A 142 10.82 -7.47 0.36
C ARG A 142 11.10 -8.92 0.76
N ASP A 143 10.21 -9.85 0.42
CA ASP A 143 10.45 -11.27 0.61
C ASP A 143 11.73 -11.71 -0.13
N PRO A 144 12.66 -12.45 0.50
CA PRO A 144 13.92 -12.84 -0.12
C PRO A 144 13.76 -13.64 -1.43
N ALA A 145 12.72 -14.45 -1.57
CA ALA A 145 12.48 -15.21 -2.79
C ALA A 145 11.94 -14.34 -3.93
N GLU A 146 11.07 -13.37 -3.62
CA GLU A 146 10.62 -12.36 -4.60
C GLU A 146 11.76 -11.39 -4.97
N TRP A 147 12.62 -11.04 -4.00
CA TRP A 147 13.84 -10.29 -4.24
C TRP A 147 14.74 -10.97 -5.26
N LYS A 148 15.06 -12.25 -5.02
CA LYS A 148 15.89 -13.04 -5.94
C LYS A 148 15.28 -13.10 -7.34
N ARG A 149 13.97 -13.32 -7.44
CA ARG A 149 13.25 -13.37 -8.73
C ARG A 149 13.32 -12.06 -9.52
N ARG A 150 13.29 -10.90 -8.85
CA ARG A 150 13.49 -9.61 -9.53
C ARG A 150 14.92 -9.43 -10.04
N VAL A 151 15.91 -9.86 -9.26
CA VAL A 151 17.32 -9.82 -9.68
C VAL A 151 17.52 -10.68 -10.92
N GLU A 152 17.06 -11.93 -10.87
CA GLU A 152 17.12 -12.85 -12.00
C GLU A 152 16.41 -12.29 -13.25
N LEU A 153 15.24 -11.66 -13.08
CA LEU A 153 14.53 -11.02 -14.19
C LEU A 153 15.34 -9.89 -14.82
N ALA A 154 15.97 -9.03 -14.00
CA ALA A 154 16.80 -7.94 -14.51
C ALA A 154 18.02 -8.47 -15.27
N GLU A 155 18.68 -9.50 -14.73
CA GLU A 155 19.84 -10.15 -15.37
C GLU A 155 19.47 -10.82 -16.68
N LEU A 156 18.35 -11.58 -16.72
CA LEU A 156 17.87 -12.25 -17.93
C LEU A 156 17.53 -11.28 -19.06
N LEU A 157 17.03 -10.09 -18.73
CA LEU A 157 16.70 -9.04 -19.70
C LEU A 157 17.91 -8.16 -20.04
N GLY A 158 18.98 -8.20 -19.25
CA GLY A 158 20.03 -7.18 -19.29
C GLY A 158 19.49 -5.77 -19.01
N ALA A 159 18.41 -5.67 -18.22
CA ALA A 159 17.67 -4.43 -18.01
C ALA A 159 18.33 -3.58 -16.93
N HIS A 160 18.50 -2.28 -17.21
CA HIS A 160 18.87 -1.33 -16.17
C HIS A 160 17.73 -1.15 -15.18
N VAL A 161 18.06 -1.10 -13.89
CA VAL A 161 17.08 -0.99 -12.80
C VAL A 161 17.19 0.37 -12.13
N ILE A 162 16.06 1.07 -12.06
CA ILE A 162 15.91 2.33 -11.34
C ILE A 162 15.03 2.06 -10.11
N THR A 163 15.48 2.54 -8.96
CA THR A 163 14.76 2.47 -7.68
C THR A 163 14.43 3.88 -7.18
N ASP A 164 13.44 3.98 -6.30
CA ASP A 164 13.02 5.23 -5.65
C ASP A 164 13.33 5.16 -4.15
N LEU A 165 13.87 6.24 -3.56
CA LEU A 165 14.08 6.33 -2.09
C LEU A 165 12.77 6.34 -1.31
N LYS A 166 11.65 6.67 -1.96
CA LYS A 166 10.30 6.64 -1.36
C LYS A 166 9.82 5.21 -1.11
N ALA A 167 10.43 4.21 -1.74
CA ALA A 167 10.11 2.81 -1.53
C ALA A 167 11.13 2.15 -0.60
N GLY A 168 10.72 1.04 0.04
CA GLY A 168 11.67 0.15 0.70
C GLY A 168 12.70 -0.40 -0.32
N ALA A 169 13.79 -0.98 0.18
CA ALA A 169 14.81 -1.59 -0.68
C ALA A 169 14.17 -2.54 -1.71
N ALA A 170 14.39 -2.25 -2.99
CA ALA A 170 13.75 -2.93 -4.12
C ALA A 170 14.75 -3.62 -5.06
N PHE A 171 16.05 -3.32 -4.95
CA PHE A 171 17.11 -3.93 -5.76
C PHE A 171 18.49 -3.71 -5.09
N PRO A 172 19.50 -4.58 -5.29
CA PRO A 172 20.83 -4.35 -4.73
C PRO A 172 21.47 -3.12 -5.38
N THR A 173 21.84 -2.13 -4.57
CA THR A 173 22.35 -0.84 -5.06
C THR A 173 23.75 -0.91 -5.64
N ASP A 174 24.51 -1.95 -5.31
CA ASP A 174 25.84 -2.28 -5.80
C ASP A 174 25.83 -3.17 -7.06
N HIS A 175 24.65 -3.62 -7.50
CA HIS A 175 24.52 -4.45 -8.68
C HIS A 175 24.90 -3.68 -9.96
N PRO A 176 25.61 -4.28 -10.94
CA PRO A 176 26.01 -3.60 -12.18
C PRO A 176 24.87 -3.04 -13.02
N LEU A 177 23.67 -3.64 -12.93
CA LEU A 177 22.46 -3.16 -13.60
C LEU A 177 21.73 -2.05 -12.83
N SER A 178 22.09 -1.77 -11.57
CA SER A 178 21.50 -0.71 -10.78
C SER A 178 21.97 0.65 -11.31
N VAL A 179 21.02 1.55 -11.61
CA VAL A 179 21.34 2.92 -11.98
C VAL A 179 21.65 3.73 -10.72
N PRO A 180 22.82 4.40 -10.61
CA PRO A 180 23.18 5.16 -9.43
C PRO A 180 22.25 6.35 -9.14
N GLY A 181 22.23 6.72 -7.86
CA GLY A 181 21.51 7.88 -7.37
C GLY A 181 20.01 7.66 -7.21
N PRO A 182 19.56 6.67 -6.41
CA PRO A 182 18.18 6.67 -5.94
C PRO A 182 17.94 8.00 -5.23
N GLY A 183 16.89 8.71 -5.62
CA GLY A 183 16.60 10.05 -5.14
C GLY A 183 15.11 10.29 -5.01
N TYR A 184 14.71 11.35 -4.30
CA TYR A 184 13.33 11.81 -4.30
C TYR A 184 12.86 12.19 -5.72
N PHE A 185 13.79 12.71 -6.51
CA PHE A 185 13.63 12.99 -7.93
C PHE A 185 14.55 12.08 -8.75
N LEU A 186 14.17 11.84 -10.00
CA LEU A 186 14.97 11.06 -10.94
C LEU A 186 16.35 11.72 -11.12
N SER A 187 17.42 10.95 -10.90
CA SER A 187 18.77 11.44 -11.17
C SER A 187 18.97 11.67 -12.67
N GLN A 188 19.95 12.50 -13.06
CA GLN A 188 20.25 12.72 -14.47
C GLN A 188 20.62 11.39 -15.18
N ALA A 189 21.38 10.53 -14.51
CA ALA A 189 21.74 9.22 -15.04
C ALA A 189 20.50 8.33 -15.29
N ALA A 190 19.56 8.30 -14.33
CA ALA A 190 18.30 7.57 -14.48
C ALA A 190 17.40 8.17 -15.57
N ALA A 191 17.38 9.50 -15.71
CA ALA A 191 16.66 10.18 -16.79
C ALA A 191 17.25 9.83 -18.17
N ASP A 192 18.58 9.82 -18.32
CA ASP A 192 19.26 9.49 -19.56
C ASP A 192 19.05 8.03 -19.97
N VAL A 193 19.08 7.11 -18.99
CA VAL A 193 18.77 5.69 -19.21
C VAL A 193 17.31 5.53 -19.65
N LEU A 194 16.38 6.15 -18.95
CA LEU A 194 14.95 6.05 -19.23
C LEU A 194 14.59 6.68 -20.59
N ALA A 195 15.23 7.80 -20.97
CA ALA A 195 15.03 8.46 -22.26
C ALA A 195 15.50 7.62 -23.47
N ARG A 196 16.42 6.68 -23.24
CA ARG A 196 16.92 5.76 -24.28
C ARG A 196 16.18 4.42 -24.28
N ALA A 197 15.34 4.16 -23.29
CA ALA A 197 14.59 2.91 -23.19
C ALA A 197 13.68 2.74 -24.41
N ASP A 198 13.58 1.53 -24.91
CA ASP A 198 12.54 1.15 -25.89
C ASP A 198 11.38 0.39 -25.24
N CYS A 199 11.60 -0.18 -24.06
CA CYS A 199 10.57 -0.81 -23.24
C CYS A 199 10.82 -0.57 -21.76
N VAL A 200 9.77 -0.25 -21.00
CA VAL A 200 9.81 -0.01 -19.56
C VAL A 200 8.87 -0.98 -18.86
N LEU A 201 9.40 -1.78 -17.95
CA LEU A 201 8.62 -2.55 -16.99
C LEU A 201 8.54 -1.79 -15.66
N SER A 202 7.36 -1.27 -15.36
CA SER A 202 7.05 -0.62 -14.09
C SER A 202 6.48 -1.62 -13.09
N LEU A 203 7.19 -1.83 -11.99
CA LEU A 203 6.76 -2.62 -10.85
C LEU A 203 6.30 -1.70 -9.72
N ASP A 204 5.00 -1.39 -9.72
CA ASP A 204 4.30 -0.58 -8.71
C ASP A 204 4.98 0.76 -8.39
N TRP A 205 5.40 1.44 -9.46
CA TRP A 205 6.04 2.76 -9.39
C TRP A 205 5.02 3.86 -9.07
N ILE A 206 5.32 4.69 -8.07
CA ILE A 206 4.37 5.64 -7.45
C ILE A 206 3.83 6.69 -8.45
N ASP A 207 4.72 7.38 -9.16
CA ASP A 207 4.34 8.40 -10.15
C ASP A 207 4.89 8.03 -11.53
N LEU A 208 4.33 6.97 -12.12
CA LEU A 208 4.80 6.44 -13.40
C LEU A 208 4.70 7.48 -14.50
N ALA A 209 3.55 8.13 -14.64
CA ALA A 209 3.32 9.09 -15.72
C ALA A 209 4.22 10.33 -15.59
N GLY A 210 4.41 10.89 -14.37
CA GLY A 210 5.33 12.00 -14.15
C GLY A 210 6.79 11.63 -14.38
N THR A 211 7.19 10.41 -13.99
CA THR A 211 8.54 9.88 -14.21
C THR A 211 8.83 9.73 -15.71
N ILE A 212 7.92 9.10 -16.46
CA ILE A 212 8.05 8.94 -17.91
C ILE A 212 8.10 10.31 -18.61
N ARG A 213 7.23 11.26 -18.25
CA ARG A 213 7.23 12.62 -18.84
C ARG A 213 8.54 13.37 -18.60
N THR A 214 9.17 13.16 -17.46
CA THR A 214 10.45 13.82 -17.14
C THR A 214 11.57 13.33 -18.07
N ALA A 215 11.57 12.03 -18.41
CA ALA A 215 12.51 11.46 -19.37
C ALA A 215 12.15 11.75 -20.85
N ALA A 216 10.86 11.80 -21.17
CA ALA A 216 10.35 12.00 -22.53
C ALA A 216 10.65 13.38 -23.14
N LYS A 217 11.18 14.34 -22.37
CA LYS A 217 11.70 15.60 -22.91
C LYS A 217 12.86 15.41 -23.92
N ILE A 218 13.40 14.20 -24.04
CA ILE A 218 14.62 13.86 -24.78
C ILE A 218 14.36 12.88 -25.95
N GLY A 219 13.13 12.35 -26.14
CA GLY A 219 12.85 11.38 -27.22
C GLY A 219 11.41 10.83 -27.27
N PRO A 220 11.11 9.88 -28.19
CA PRO A 220 9.81 9.22 -28.27
C PRO A 220 9.50 8.39 -27.00
N LEU A 221 8.22 8.25 -26.67
CA LEU A 221 7.80 7.47 -25.50
C LEU A 221 8.10 5.97 -25.68
N PRO A 222 8.69 5.29 -24.68
CA PRO A 222 8.89 3.85 -24.74
C PRO A 222 7.55 3.10 -24.65
N GLU A 223 7.55 1.82 -25.05
CA GLU A 223 6.47 0.91 -24.65
C GLU A 223 6.50 0.74 -23.12
N VAL A 224 5.37 0.92 -22.44
CA VAL A 224 5.30 0.84 -20.97
C VAL A 224 4.38 -0.29 -20.54
N ILE A 225 4.94 -1.22 -19.77
CA ILE A 225 4.21 -2.30 -19.11
C ILE A 225 4.09 -1.94 -17.63
N SER A 226 2.87 -1.66 -17.17
CA SER A 226 2.61 -1.36 -15.76
C SER A 226 2.09 -2.60 -15.03
N VAL A 227 2.75 -2.96 -13.94
CA VAL A 227 2.32 -4.00 -13.00
C VAL A 227 2.16 -3.35 -11.64
N SER A 228 0.92 -3.15 -11.20
CA SER A 228 0.61 -2.53 -9.90
C SER A 228 -0.53 -3.25 -9.21
N LEU A 229 -0.53 -3.19 -7.87
CA LEU A 229 -1.65 -3.62 -7.04
C LEU A 229 -2.59 -2.46 -6.71
N ASP A 230 -2.21 -1.23 -7.05
CA ASP A 230 -3.09 -0.05 -7.00
C ASP A 230 -3.81 0.08 -8.36
N ALA A 231 -5.13 -0.05 -8.36
CA ALA A 231 -6.00 0.14 -9.53
C ALA A 231 -6.81 1.43 -9.40
#